data_AF-A0AAD7TSV3-F1
#
_entry.id   AF-A0AAD7TSV3-F1
#
_cell.length_a   1.000
_cell.length_b   1.000
_cell.length_c   1.000
_cell.angle_alpha   90.00
_cell.angle_beta   90.00
_cell.angle_gamma   90.00
#
_symmetry.space_group_name_H-M   'P 1'
#
loop_
_entity.id
_entity.type
_entity.pdbx_description
1 polymer ?
#
loop_
_entity_poly.entity_id
_entity_poly.type
_entity_poly.pdbx_seq_one_letter_code
_entity_poly.pdbx_strand_id
1 'polypeptide(L)'
;MWTSIASLLALLSSSAALNIILTNDDSWASANIRRWARRAPSRVSAADTMSMRFIADVGAPYFGHDVKNPDLFYFNGTPAAAVVFGIDILAPIHFGSNPIDLVVSGPNEGQNNGPFTFTLSGTVGATYTAVERGIPAVAFSAGNGTHRSFTTNTGDTSDPANLAAQVVVNIVRALSNNVNVSQERLLPLGIGMSVNIPTFGPGINCTSPPSTFTRLTGGATVNQITLDPTTGFPVANNLEARGVNANINGVRDDPGETPTSAGCETAVSIFSVDYDAPERIAVPIQRRLRKNIRADNLP
;
A
#
# COMPACT_ATOMS: atom_id res chain seq x y z
N MET A 1 26.31 54.61 -20.95
CA MET A 1 26.54 53.18 -20.64
C MET A 1 26.02 52.91 -19.24
N TRP A 2 24.81 52.36 -19.11
CA TRP A 2 24.27 51.83 -17.86
C TRP A 2 24.11 50.33 -18.07
N THR A 3 24.95 49.53 -17.42
CA THR A 3 24.82 48.07 -17.40
C THR A 3 24.09 47.68 -16.12
N SER A 4 22.81 47.32 -16.24
CA SER A 4 22.06 46.67 -15.17
C SER A 4 22.59 45.26 -14.97
N ILE A 5 23.06 44.97 -13.75
CA ILE A 5 23.39 43.61 -13.30
C ILE A 5 22.08 43.00 -12.80
N ALA A 6 21.50 42.08 -13.58
CA ALA A 6 20.40 41.25 -13.10
C ALA A 6 20.99 40.08 -12.30
N SER A 7 20.82 40.14 -10.97
CA SER A 7 21.15 39.02 -10.08
C SER A 7 20.14 37.90 -10.28
N LEU A 8 20.60 36.79 -10.88
CA LEU A 8 19.85 35.55 -10.98
C LEU A 8 19.95 34.82 -9.62
N LEU A 9 18.98 35.02 -8.72
CA LEU A 9 18.82 34.11 -7.58
C LEU A 9 18.27 32.79 -8.12
N ALA A 10 19.15 31.80 -8.26
CA ALA A 10 18.72 30.41 -8.39
C ALA A 10 18.07 30.00 -7.06
N LEU A 11 16.74 29.82 -7.07
CA LEU A 11 16.02 29.14 -6.01
C LEU A 11 16.52 27.69 -5.97
N LEU A 12 17.45 27.42 -5.06
CA LEU A 12 17.78 26.06 -4.66
C LEU A 12 16.55 25.50 -3.95
N SER A 13 15.73 24.73 -4.66
CA SER A 13 14.67 23.93 -4.06
C SER A 13 15.33 22.89 -3.15
N SER A 14 15.46 23.20 -1.87
CA SER A 14 15.84 22.22 -0.86
C SER A 14 14.69 21.23 -0.70
N SER A 15 14.74 20.09 -1.41
CA SER A 15 13.84 18.97 -1.12
C SER A 15 14.10 18.53 0.32
N ALA A 16 13.12 18.75 1.20
CA ALA A 16 13.19 18.27 2.57
C ALA A 16 13.14 16.73 2.59
N ALA A 17 13.75 16.17 3.62
CA ALA A 17 13.70 14.74 3.96
C ALA A 17 12.28 14.33 4.35
N LEU A 18 11.79 13.16 3.92
CA LEU A 18 10.50 12.62 4.38
C LEU A 18 10.71 11.71 5.60
N ASN A 19 9.85 11.85 6.60
CA ASN A 19 9.71 10.91 7.71
C ASN A 19 8.75 9.79 7.29
N ILE A 20 9.28 8.62 6.97
CA ILE A 20 8.52 7.49 6.44
C ILE A 20 8.51 6.33 7.43
N ILE A 21 7.32 5.81 7.71
CA ILE A 21 7.14 4.52 8.38
C ILE A 21 7.00 3.45 7.30
N LEU A 22 7.79 2.39 7.39
CA LEU A 22 7.70 1.22 6.51
C LEU A 22 7.18 -0.01 7.24
N THR A 23 6.11 -0.65 6.74
CA THR A 23 5.52 -1.89 7.30
C THR A 23 5.21 -2.92 6.20
N ASN A 24 4.83 -4.16 6.54
CA ASN A 24 4.27 -5.19 5.63
C ASN A 24 3.59 -6.35 6.41
N ASP A 25 3.07 -7.33 5.66
CA ASP A 25 2.42 -8.55 6.16
C ASP A 25 3.10 -9.90 5.78
N ASP A 26 4.30 -9.86 5.20
CA ASP A 26 5.09 -11.03 4.79
C ASP A 26 6.13 -11.48 5.83
N SER A 27 6.73 -10.55 6.58
CA SER A 27 7.72 -10.71 7.67
C SER A 27 8.83 -9.66 7.60
N TRP A 28 9.40 -9.30 8.75
CA TRP A 28 10.56 -8.38 8.86
C TRP A 28 11.80 -8.95 8.17
N ALA A 29 11.81 -10.28 7.97
CA ALA A 29 12.86 -11.01 7.29
C ALA A 29 12.58 -11.23 5.79
N SER A 30 11.51 -10.67 5.22
CA SER A 30 11.24 -10.77 3.78
C SER A 30 12.25 -9.95 2.96
N ALA A 31 12.58 -10.42 1.75
CA ALA A 31 13.55 -9.76 0.89
C ALA A 31 13.06 -8.38 0.39
N ASN A 32 11.76 -8.25 0.11
CA ASN A 32 11.15 -7.04 -0.44
C ASN A 32 11.29 -5.83 0.48
N ILE A 33 10.80 -5.93 1.73
CA ILE A 33 10.84 -4.83 2.70
C ILE A 33 12.28 -4.39 2.99
N ARG A 34 13.20 -5.35 3.13
CA ARG A 34 14.63 -5.07 3.38
C ARG A 34 15.34 -4.42 2.20
N ARG A 35 14.90 -4.64 0.96
CA ARG A 35 15.50 -4.00 -0.22
C ARG A 35 15.01 -2.58 -0.42
N TRP A 36 13.73 -2.33 -0.16
CA TRP A 36 13.22 -0.96 -0.12
C TRP A 36 13.88 -0.15 1.00
N ALA A 37 13.94 -0.67 2.23
CA ALA A 37 14.60 -0.02 3.36
C ALA A 37 16.03 0.47 3.06
N ARG A 38 16.83 -0.35 2.37
CA ARG A 38 18.21 0.01 1.95
C ARG A 38 18.31 1.00 0.80
N ARG A 39 17.27 1.11 -0.03
CA ARG A 39 17.26 1.95 -1.24
C ARG A 39 16.52 3.27 -1.04
N ALA A 40 15.82 3.43 0.08
CA ALA A 40 15.26 4.70 0.48
C ALA A 40 16.37 5.77 0.42
N PRO A 41 16.16 6.90 -0.29
CA PRO A 41 17.18 7.93 -0.41
C PRO A 41 17.63 8.38 0.98
N SER A 42 18.88 8.82 1.13
CA SER A 42 19.56 9.16 2.41
C SER A 42 18.96 10.32 3.23
N ARG A 43 17.73 10.72 2.89
CA ARG A 43 16.86 11.66 3.61
C ARG A 43 15.40 11.16 3.66
N VAL A 44 15.17 9.88 3.42
CA VAL A 44 14.05 9.15 3.98
C VAL A 44 14.65 8.47 5.18
N SER A 45 14.38 9.01 6.37
CA SER A 45 14.57 8.20 7.58
C SER A 45 13.52 7.11 7.46
N ALA A 46 13.93 5.97 6.90
CA ALA A 46 13.19 4.74 7.07
C ALA A 46 13.26 4.45 8.57
N ALA A 47 12.30 4.96 9.33
CA ALA A 47 11.95 4.30 10.58
C ALA A 47 11.30 2.99 10.12
N ASP A 48 12.16 2.00 9.91
CA ASP A 48 11.84 0.63 9.50
C ASP A 48 10.95 0.00 10.58
N THR A 49 9.66 0.33 10.53
CA THR A 49 8.71 -0.16 11.52
C THR A 49 7.79 -1.21 10.94
N MET A 50 8.31 -2.41 11.06
CA MET A 50 7.56 -3.61 11.44
C MET A 50 7.05 -4.51 10.32
N SER A 51 7.71 -5.67 10.30
CA SER A 51 7.34 -6.97 9.74
C SER A 51 6.29 -7.81 10.45
N MET A 52 5.11 -8.09 9.87
CA MET A 52 4.26 -9.19 10.36
C MET A 52 4.60 -10.51 9.66
N ARG A 53 5.24 -11.45 10.36
CA ARG A 53 4.89 -12.88 10.32
C ARG A 53 5.51 -13.61 11.52
N PHE A 54 4.68 -14.44 12.14
CA PHE A 54 4.97 -15.32 13.27
C PHE A 54 6.23 -16.15 13.02
N ILE A 55 7.29 -15.87 13.78
CA ILE A 55 7.98 -16.75 14.73
C ILE A 55 8.92 -15.79 15.47
N ALA A 56 8.38 -15.09 16.48
CA ALA A 56 9.24 -14.77 17.60
C ALA A 56 9.49 -16.13 18.28
N ASP A 57 10.74 -16.48 18.55
CA ASP A 57 11.03 -17.73 19.25
C ASP A 57 10.16 -17.84 20.50
N VAL A 58 9.72 -19.04 20.87
CA VAL A 58 8.90 -19.22 22.08
C VAL A 58 9.60 -18.56 23.26
N GLY A 59 8.97 -17.52 23.84
CA GLY A 59 9.53 -16.72 24.94
C GLY A 59 10.18 -15.39 24.56
N ALA A 60 10.27 -15.05 23.27
CA ALA A 60 10.72 -13.73 22.82
C ALA A 60 9.71 -12.62 23.22
N PRO A 61 10.19 -11.38 23.48
CA PRO A 61 9.31 -10.27 23.83
C PRO A 61 8.34 -9.95 22.70
N TYR A 62 7.22 -9.31 23.03
CA TYR A 62 6.19 -8.94 22.05
C TYR A 62 6.68 -7.89 21.03
N PHE A 63 7.83 -7.25 21.27
CA PHE A 63 8.50 -6.36 20.34
C PHE A 63 10.01 -6.37 20.57
N GLY A 64 10.76 -5.96 19.55
CA GLY A 64 12.21 -5.81 19.61
C GLY A 64 12.77 -5.22 18.32
N HIS A 65 14.09 -5.23 18.17
CA HIS A 65 14.77 -4.73 16.97
C HIS A 65 15.85 -5.71 16.48
N ASP A 66 16.23 -5.55 15.22
CA ASP A 66 17.37 -6.26 14.64
C ASP A 66 18.67 -5.77 15.28
N VAL A 67 19.41 -6.69 15.89
CA VAL A 67 20.70 -6.41 16.53
C VAL A 67 21.75 -5.79 15.58
N LYS A 68 21.58 -5.96 14.27
CA LYS A 68 22.45 -5.39 13.23
C LYS A 68 21.89 -4.12 12.61
N ASN A 69 20.61 -3.79 12.85
CA ASN A 69 19.98 -2.59 12.35
C ASN A 69 19.00 -2.04 13.40
N PRO A 70 19.40 -1.04 14.21
CA PRO A 70 18.57 -0.50 15.28
C PRO A 70 17.33 0.24 14.77
N ASP A 71 17.25 0.55 13.47
CA ASP A 71 16.08 1.17 12.88
C ASP A 71 15.00 0.14 12.49
N LEU A 72 15.31 -1.16 12.52
CA LEU A 72 14.38 -2.22 12.13
C LEU A 72 13.78 -2.94 13.33
N PHE A 73 12.46 -2.84 13.46
CA PHE A 73 11.70 -3.42 14.57
C PHE A 73 10.81 -4.59 14.15
N TYR A 74 10.48 -5.45 15.11
CA TYR A 74 9.38 -6.38 15.02
C TYR A 74 8.39 -6.12 16.16
N PHE A 75 7.11 -6.40 15.93
CA PHE A 75 6.10 -6.46 16.98
C PHE A 75 5.09 -7.56 16.65
N ASN A 76 4.61 -8.24 17.69
CA ASN A 76 3.77 -9.42 17.57
C ASN A 76 2.30 -9.00 17.54
N GLY A 77 1.82 -8.63 16.35
CA GLY A 77 0.43 -8.24 16.11
C GLY A 77 0.05 -8.28 14.64
N THR A 78 -1.23 -7.96 14.36
CA THR A 78 -1.73 -7.80 12.98
C THR A 78 -1.05 -6.62 12.27
N PRO A 79 -1.12 -6.47 10.94
CA PRO A 79 -0.48 -5.35 10.23
C PRO A 79 -1.11 -4.00 10.61
N ALA A 80 -2.40 -4.00 10.92
CA ALA A 80 -3.08 -2.82 11.46
C ALA A 80 -2.53 -2.46 12.86
N ALA A 81 -2.33 -3.43 13.74
CA ALA A 81 -1.72 -3.18 15.05
C ALA A 81 -0.25 -2.75 14.91
N ALA A 82 0.46 -3.29 13.92
CA ALA A 82 1.84 -2.98 13.59
C ALA A 82 2.07 -1.51 13.30
N VAL A 83 1.29 -0.98 12.34
CA VAL A 83 1.41 0.40 11.91
C VAL A 83 0.99 1.34 13.02
N VAL A 84 -0.01 0.98 13.83
CA VAL A 84 -0.41 1.75 15.01
C VAL A 84 0.71 1.80 16.04
N PHE A 85 1.36 0.68 16.34
CA PHE A 85 2.53 0.64 17.21
C PHE A 85 3.68 1.51 16.65
N GLY A 86 3.90 1.46 15.34
CA GLY A 86 4.89 2.30 14.69
C GLY A 86 4.57 3.79 14.75
N ILE A 87 3.31 4.17 14.63
CA ILE A 87 2.86 5.56 14.75
C ILE A 87 2.97 6.05 16.20
N ASP A 88 2.52 5.25 17.17
CA ASP A 88 2.34 5.70 18.56
C ASP A 88 3.60 5.55 19.43
N ILE A 89 4.47 4.59 19.12
CA ILE A 89 5.62 4.25 19.96
C ILE A 89 6.93 4.55 19.23
N LEU A 90 7.11 4.03 18.02
CA LEU A 90 8.40 4.10 17.34
C LEU A 90 8.65 5.44 16.66
N ALA A 91 7.66 6.02 15.98
CA ALA A 91 7.82 7.33 15.35
C ALA A 91 8.22 8.43 16.35
N PRO A 92 7.63 8.55 17.56
CA PRO A 92 8.12 9.50 18.56
C PRO A 92 9.56 9.25 19.02
N ILE A 93 10.01 7.99 19.07
CA ILE A 93 11.40 7.64 19.43
C ILE A 93 12.36 8.05 18.30
N HIS A 94 12.00 7.82 17.04
CA HIS A 94 12.88 8.05 15.89
C HIS A 94 12.82 9.47 15.33
N PHE A 95 11.61 10.04 15.24
CA PHE A 95 11.36 11.35 14.63
C PHE A 95 11.19 12.46 15.67
N GLY A 96 11.08 12.12 16.96
CA GLY A 96 10.82 13.09 18.02
C GLY A 96 9.47 13.77 17.81
N SER A 97 9.46 15.09 17.73
CA SER A 97 8.27 15.90 17.46
C SER A 97 7.97 16.10 15.98
N ASN A 98 8.80 15.57 15.07
CA ASN A 98 8.57 15.74 13.63
C ASN A 98 7.38 14.88 13.18
N PRO A 99 6.53 15.39 12.26
CA PRO A 99 5.38 14.66 11.77
C PRO A 99 5.80 13.45 10.92
N ILE A 100 4.94 12.45 10.86
CA ILE A 100 5.05 11.35 9.90
C ILE A 100 4.48 11.85 8.56
N ASP A 101 5.30 11.85 7.52
CA ASP A 101 4.91 12.37 6.21
C ASP A 101 4.22 11.29 5.35
N LEU A 102 4.63 10.03 5.50
CA LEU A 102 4.12 8.91 4.72
C LEU A 102 4.23 7.58 5.48
N VAL A 103 3.22 6.72 5.33
CA VAL A 103 3.32 5.29 5.62
C VAL A 103 3.42 4.51 4.32
N VAL A 104 4.38 3.61 4.21
CA VAL A 104 4.53 2.69 3.09
C VAL A 104 4.34 1.27 3.61
N SER A 105 3.40 0.53 3.03
CA SER A 105 3.17 -0.88 3.36
C SER A 105 3.57 -1.77 2.18
N GLY A 106 4.41 -2.79 2.41
CA GLY A 106 4.92 -3.70 1.39
C GLY A 106 6.36 -3.38 0.92
N PRO A 107 6.77 -3.81 -0.29
CA PRO A 107 5.97 -4.57 -1.25
C PRO A 107 5.58 -5.96 -0.74
N ASN A 108 4.28 -6.27 -0.78
CA ASN A 108 3.76 -7.60 -0.54
C ASN A 108 4.26 -8.59 -1.60
N GLU A 109 4.49 -9.82 -1.20
CA GLU A 109 4.75 -10.94 -2.10
C GLU A 109 3.42 -11.51 -2.61
N GLY A 110 3.08 -11.16 -3.86
CA GLY A 110 1.76 -11.40 -4.44
C GLY A 110 0.99 -10.08 -4.60
N GLN A 111 0.12 -10.04 -5.61
CA GLN A 111 -0.70 -8.87 -5.90
C GLN A 111 -1.95 -8.86 -5.02
N ASN A 112 -2.37 -7.66 -4.61
CA ASN A 112 -3.60 -7.43 -3.86
C ASN A 112 -4.65 -6.73 -4.76
N ASN A 113 -4.89 -7.30 -5.95
CA ASN A 113 -5.78 -6.69 -6.94
C ASN A 113 -7.26 -6.79 -6.52
N GLY A 114 -7.97 -5.69 -6.71
CA GLY A 114 -9.42 -5.59 -6.65
C GLY A 114 -10.01 -5.49 -5.24
N PRO A 115 -11.30 -5.14 -5.13
CA PRO A 115 -11.94 -4.86 -3.84
C PRO A 115 -12.03 -6.07 -2.90
N PHE A 116 -12.08 -7.28 -3.45
CA PHE A 116 -12.09 -8.49 -2.64
C PHE A 116 -10.77 -8.70 -1.92
N THR A 117 -9.64 -8.52 -2.59
CA THR A 117 -8.34 -8.65 -1.96
C THR A 117 -8.02 -7.44 -1.08
N PHE A 118 -8.50 -6.25 -1.44
CA PHE A 118 -8.41 -5.04 -0.62
C PHE A 118 -8.89 -5.28 0.83
N THR A 119 -9.98 -6.02 1.03
CA THR A 119 -10.54 -6.28 2.36
C THR A 119 -9.86 -7.41 3.14
N LEU A 120 -9.07 -8.25 2.46
CA LEU A 120 -8.39 -9.40 3.06
C LEU A 120 -6.89 -9.17 3.26
N SER A 121 -6.31 -8.23 2.52
CA SER A 121 -4.88 -7.95 2.50
C SER A 121 -4.42 -7.28 3.79
N GLY A 122 -3.38 -7.84 4.40
CA GLY A 122 -2.69 -7.21 5.52
C GLY A 122 -1.93 -5.96 5.11
N THR A 123 -1.31 -5.96 3.93
CA THR A 123 -0.60 -4.83 3.35
C THR A 123 -1.50 -3.62 3.20
N VAL A 124 -2.67 -3.82 2.58
CA VAL A 124 -3.70 -2.79 2.42
C VAL A 124 -4.29 -2.46 3.79
N GLY A 125 -4.47 -3.46 4.66
CA GLY A 125 -4.90 -3.31 6.05
C GLY A 125 -4.12 -2.27 6.83
N ALA A 126 -2.79 -2.40 6.85
CA ALA A 126 -1.91 -1.43 7.49
C ALA A 126 -1.99 -0.05 6.83
N THR A 127 -2.09 -0.01 5.50
CA THR A 127 -2.17 1.25 4.73
C THR A 127 -3.44 2.03 5.06
N TYR A 128 -4.61 1.40 4.98
CA TYR A 128 -5.86 2.12 5.25
C TYR A 128 -5.98 2.48 6.74
N THR A 129 -5.44 1.67 7.65
CA THR A 129 -5.33 2.04 9.09
C THR A 129 -4.54 3.34 9.28
N ALA A 130 -3.42 3.52 8.57
CA ALA A 130 -2.68 4.77 8.60
C ALA A 130 -3.48 5.96 8.02
N VAL A 131 -4.22 5.73 6.93
CA VAL A 131 -5.11 6.75 6.35
C VAL A 131 -6.20 7.16 7.34
N GLU A 132 -6.81 6.21 8.05
CA GLU A 132 -7.81 6.47 9.11
C GLU A 132 -7.21 7.24 10.29
N ARG A 133 -5.94 7.01 10.62
CA ARG A 133 -5.15 7.80 11.58
C ARG A 133 -4.77 9.20 11.06
N GLY A 134 -5.17 9.52 9.83
CA GLY A 134 -4.94 10.81 9.21
C GLY A 134 -3.55 10.97 8.61
N ILE A 135 -2.82 9.89 8.33
CA ILE A 135 -1.46 9.94 7.76
C ILE A 135 -1.52 9.48 6.30
N PRO A 136 -0.89 10.19 5.34
CA PRO A 136 -0.78 9.71 3.96
C PRO A 136 -0.19 8.30 3.91
N ALA A 137 -0.75 7.39 3.11
CA ALA A 137 -0.23 6.03 3.02
C ALA A 137 -0.38 5.37 1.64
N VAL A 138 0.56 4.49 1.31
CA VAL A 138 0.59 3.72 0.06
C VAL A 138 0.87 2.25 0.34
N ALA A 139 0.02 1.37 -0.20
CA ALA A 139 0.26 -0.07 -0.25
C ALA A 139 0.98 -0.43 -1.55
N PHE A 140 2.00 -1.28 -1.47
CA PHE A 140 2.68 -1.86 -2.63
C PHE A 140 2.56 -3.37 -2.61
N SER A 141 2.30 -3.98 -3.76
CA SER A 141 2.13 -5.43 -3.90
C SER A 141 2.79 -5.88 -5.19
N ALA A 142 3.64 -6.91 -5.15
CA ALA A 142 4.48 -7.33 -6.26
C ALA A 142 4.09 -8.71 -6.79
N GLY A 143 3.89 -8.82 -8.11
CA GLY A 143 3.51 -10.09 -8.75
C GLY A 143 4.58 -11.17 -8.73
N ASN A 144 5.87 -10.80 -8.73
CA ASN A 144 6.95 -11.78 -8.56
C ASN A 144 6.90 -12.37 -7.15
N GLY A 145 6.55 -13.64 -7.02
CA GLY A 145 6.61 -14.36 -5.75
C GLY A 145 8.07 -14.56 -5.32
N THR A 146 8.47 -13.93 -4.22
CA THR A 146 9.83 -14.09 -3.69
C THR A 146 9.92 -15.01 -2.48
N HIS A 147 8.84 -15.33 -1.75
CA HIS A 147 8.75 -16.11 -0.49
C HIS A 147 10.06 -16.71 0.02
N ARG A 148 10.98 -15.82 0.39
CA ARG A 148 12.33 -16.18 0.81
C ARG A 148 12.92 -15.14 1.75
N SER A 149 13.84 -15.63 2.57
CA SER A 149 14.61 -14.80 3.48
C SER A 149 15.44 -13.76 2.73
N PHE A 150 15.50 -12.55 3.30
CA PHE A 150 16.36 -11.45 2.86
C PHE A 150 17.84 -11.84 2.77
N THR A 151 18.28 -12.86 3.51
CA THR A 151 19.67 -13.36 3.49
C THR A 151 20.05 -14.03 2.18
N THR A 152 19.08 -14.46 1.37
CA THR A 152 19.31 -15.12 0.09
C THR A 152 19.49 -14.14 -1.08
N ASN A 153 19.26 -12.84 -0.85
CA ASN A 153 19.40 -11.84 -1.90
C ASN A 153 20.86 -11.35 -1.96
N THR A 154 21.52 -11.61 -3.09
CA THR A 154 22.94 -11.31 -3.33
C THR A 154 23.21 -9.86 -3.77
N GLY A 155 22.16 -9.06 -3.99
CA GLY A 155 22.28 -7.67 -4.46
C GLY A 155 22.21 -7.52 -5.98
N ASP A 156 21.96 -8.60 -6.72
CA ASP A 156 21.74 -8.57 -8.16
C ASP A 156 20.60 -7.62 -8.55
N THR A 157 20.86 -6.65 -9.43
CA THR A 157 19.86 -5.66 -9.86
C THR A 157 18.63 -6.27 -10.50
N SER A 158 18.77 -7.47 -11.06
CA SER A 158 17.71 -8.22 -11.72
C SER A 158 16.86 -9.06 -10.77
N ASP A 159 17.26 -9.15 -9.49
CA ASP A 159 16.50 -9.81 -8.44
C ASP A 159 15.11 -9.19 -8.29
N PRO A 160 14.02 -9.97 -8.28
CA PRO A 160 12.67 -9.41 -8.22
C PRO A 160 12.41 -8.48 -7.04
N ALA A 161 13.04 -8.71 -5.89
CA ALA A 161 12.92 -7.82 -4.74
C ALA A 161 13.60 -6.46 -4.98
N ASN A 162 14.70 -6.44 -5.75
CA ASN A 162 15.38 -5.21 -6.14
C ASN A 162 14.58 -4.44 -7.20
N LEU A 163 13.95 -5.15 -8.13
CA LEU A 163 13.06 -4.55 -9.13
C LEU A 163 11.82 -3.93 -8.48
N ALA A 164 11.14 -4.66 -7.59
CA ALA A 164 9.99 -4.15 -6.84
C ALA A 164 10.36 -2.91 -6.01
N ALA A 165 11.49 -2.96 -5.27
CA ALA A 165 11.97 -1.82 -4.51
C ALA A 165 12.23 -0.58 -5.39
N GLN A 166 12.72 -0.76 -6.63
CA GLN A 166 12.93 0.36 -7.55
C GLN A 166 11.61 1.03 -7.97
N VAL A 167 10.55 0.25 -8.19
CA VAL A 167 9.22 0.78 -8.50
C VAL A 167 8.66 1.57 -7.31
N VAL A 168 8.80 1.07 -6.07
CA VAL A 168 8.43 1.82 -4.86
C VAL A 168 9.14 3.16 -4.78
N VAL A 169 10.47 3.18 -4.93
CA VAL A 169 11.26 4.42 -4.94
C VAL A 169 10.72 5.42 -5.95
N ASN A 170 10.44 4.96 -7.17
CA ASN A 170 10.00 5.83 -8.25
C ASN A 170 8.61 6.42 -8.00
N ILE A 171 7.66 5.61 -7.50
CA ILE A 171 6.32 6.09 -7.17
C ILE A 171 6.35 7.04 -5.97
N VAL A 172 7.08 6.71 -4.91
CA VAL A 172 7.21 7.60 -3.73
C VAL A 172 7.86 8.93 -4.11
N ARG A 173 8.89 8.90 -4.97
CA ARG A 173 9.51 10.13 -5.50
C ARG A 173 8.55 10.92 -6.37
N ALA A 174 7.75 10.26 -7.21
CA ALA A 174 6.75 10.94 -8.03
C ALA A 174 5.65 11.58 -7.17
N LEU A 175 5.20 10.89 -6.12
CA LEU A 175 4.20 11.39 -5.17
C LEU A 175 4.68 12.62 -4.40
N SER A 176 5.95 12.68 -4.02
CA SER A 176 6.52 13.80 -3.27
C SER A 176 7.14 14.90 -4.14
N ASN A 177 7.10 14.75 -5.46
CA ASN A 177 7.72 15.69 -6.37
C ASN A 177 7.05 17.07 -6.27
N ASN A 178 7.85 18.10 -5.96
CA ASN A 178 7.39 19.48 -5.73
C ASN A 178 6.38 19.66 -4.59
N VAL A 179 6.28 18.71 -3.65
CA VAL A 179 5.42 18.84 -2.47
C VAL A 179 6.24 19.34 -1.28
N ASN A 180 5.81 20.44 -0.66
CA ASN A 180 6.40 20.89 0.61
C ASN A 180 5.64 20.29 1.78
N VAL A 181 6.12 19.17 2.32
CA VAL A 181 5.44 18.43 3.40
C VAL A 181 5.29 19.21 4.72
N SER A 182 6.03 20.32 4.90
CA SER A 182 5.82 21.23 6.03
C SER A 182 4.62 22.17 5.85
N GLN A 183 4.05 22.25 4.65
CA GLN A 183 2.95 23.16 4.29
C GLN A 183 1.70 22.41 3.80
N GLU A 184 1.89 21.25 3.16
CA GLU A 184 0.79 20.47 2.60
C GLU A 184 1.04 18.96 2.75
N ARG A 185 -0.03 18.16 2.65
CA ARG A 185 0.04 16.70 2.78
C ARG A 185 0.28 16.04 1.43
N LEU A 186 1.04 14.95 1.40
CA LEU A 186 1.23 14.13 0.18
C LEU A 186 -0.10 13.58 -0.37
N LEU A 187 -1.02 13.22 0.53
CA LEU A 187 -2.38 12.78 0.18
C LEU A 187 -3.41 13.48 1.08
N PRO A 188 -4.60 13.82 0.55
CA PRO A 188 -5.71 14.35 1.34
C PRO A 188 -6.12 13.42 2.48
N LEU A 189 -6.82 13.97 3.48
CA LEU A 189 -7.43 13.17 4.55
C LEU A 189 -8.39 12.12 3.97
N GLY A 190 -8.34 10.91 4.52
CA GLY A 190 -9.20 9.82 4.10
C GLY A 190 -8.84 9.18 2.76
N ILE A 191 -7.76 9.63 2.09
CA ILE A 191 -7.33 9.12 0.79
C ILE A 191 -6.00 8.36 0.90
N GLY A 192 -5.95 7.18 0.30
CA GLY A 192 -4.75 6.34 0.20
C GLY A 192 -4.53 5.83 -1.23
N MET A 193 -3.40 5.14 -1.44
CA MET A 193 -3.06 4.53 -2.72
C MET A 193 -2.74 3.04 -2.56
N SER A 194 -3.13 2.24 -3.56
CA SER A 194 -2.77 0.84 -3.73
C SER A 194 -2.03 0.68 -5.06
N VAL A 195 -0.84 0.09 -5.02
CA VAL A 195 0.02 -0.09 -6.19
C VAL A 195 0.29 -1.57 -6.40
N ASN A 196 -0.22 -2.12 -7.49
CA ASN A 196 -0.03 -3.51 -7.88
C ASN A 196 0.96 -3.60 -9.04
N ILE A 197 2.17 -4.08 -8.74
CA ILE A 197 3.27 -4.27 -9.68
C ILE A 197 3.07 -5.62 -10.38
N PRO A 198 3.14 -5.69 -11.73
CA PRO A 198 2.98 -6.95 -12.46
C PRO A 198 4.16 -7.87 -12.20
N THR A 199 4.04 -9.13 -12.62
CA THR A 199 5.22 -10.01 -12.70
C THR A 199 6.11 -9.53 -13.84
N PHE A 200 7.34 -9.12 -13.53
CA PHE A 200 8.28 -8.57 -14.51
C PHE A 200 9.75 -8.90 -14.16
N GLY A 201 10.63 -8.79 -15.15
CA GLY A 201 12.06 -9.05 -14.99
C GLY A 201 12.64 -10.03 -16.01
N PRO A 202 13.86 -10.54 -15.80
CA PRO A 202 14.53 -11.44 -16.73
C PRO A 202 13.72 -12.70 -17.00
N GLY A 203 13.64 -13.11 -18.27
CA GLY A 203 12.93 -14.32 -18.68
C GLY A 203 11.40 -14.18 -18.71
N ILE A 204 10.86 -12.99 -18.43
CA ILE A 204 9.43 -12.68 -18.52
C ILE A 204 9.22 -11.72 -19.69
N ASN A 205 8.11 -11.83 -20.42
CA ASN A 205 7.73 -10.91 -21.51
C ASN A 205 7.30 -9.51 -21.01
N CYS A 206 7.67 -9.17 -19.78
CA CYS A 206 7.39 -7.91 -19.11
C CYS A 206 8.69 -7.46 -18.47
N THR A 207 9.30 -6.39 -18.98
CA THR A 207 10.66 -5.97 -18.57
C THR A 207 10.68 -4.57 -17.95
N SER A 208 9.79 -3.67 -18.39
CA SER A 208 9.64 -2.34 -17.83
C SER A 208 8.17 -1.93 -17.88
N PRO A 209 7.36 -2.36 -16.90
CA PRO A 209 5.93 -2.08 -16.90
C PRO A 209 5.69 -0.57 -16.69
N PRO A 210 4.93 0.11 -17.57
CA PRO A 210 4.51 1.49 -17.32
C PRO A 210 3.55 1.55 -16.12
N SER A 211 3.38 2.73 -15.53
CA SER A 211 2.37 2.95 -14.49
C SER A 211 1.08 3.47 -15.10
N THR A 212 -0.05 2.88 -14.69
CA THR A 212 -1.38 3.21 -15.19
C THR A 212 -2.31 3.44 -14.02
N PHE A 213 -3.03 4.57 -14.04
CA PHE A 213 -4.06 4.84 -13.04
C PHE A 213 -5.25 3.90 -13.27
N THR A 214 -5.72 3.30 -12.20
CA THR A 214 -6.75 2.28 -12.24
C THR A 214 -7.83 2.54 -11.21
N ARG A 215 -8.99 1.96 -11.45
CA ARG A 215 -10.00 1.74 -10.42
C ARG A 215 -9.88 0.30 -9.90
N LEU A 216 -10.13 0.09 -8.60
CA LEU A 216 -10.05 -1.25 -7.99
C LEU A 216 -11.00 -2.24 -8.69
N THR A 217 -12.18 -1.78 -9.11
CA THR A 217 -13.19 -2.57 -9.83
C THR A 217 -12.89 -2.64 -11.34
N GLY A 218 -13.60 -3.48 -12.10
CA GLY A 218 -13.45 -3.61 -13.56
C GLY A 218 -12.58 -4.81 -13.92
N GLY A 219 -13.20 -5.99 -14.05
CA GLY A 219 -12.44 -7.25 -14.12
C GLY A 219 -11.93 -7.73 -12.76
N ALA A 220 -12.41 -7.14 -11.66
CA ALA A 220 -12.11 -7.60 -10.32
C ALA A 220 -12.82 -8.93 -10.02
N THR A 221 -12.17 -9.79 -9.25
CA THR A 221 -12.67 -11.13 -8.94
C THR A 221 -12.97 -11.27 -7.45
N VAL A 222 -13.87 -12.19 -7.12
CA VAL A 222 -14.15 -12.69 -5.77
C VAL A 222 -14.03 -14.20 -5.77
N ASN A 223 -13.70 -14.82 -4.64
CA ASN A 223 -13.56 -16.28 -4.57
C ASN A 223 -14.90 -16.98 -4.82
N GLN A 224 -14.84 -18.03 -5.63
CA GLN A 224 -15.87 -19.05 -5.77
C GLN A 224 -15.27 -20.40 -5.38
N ILE A 225 -16.03 -21.20 -4.64
CA ILE A 225 -15.62 -22.57 -4.29
C ILE A 225 -16.50 -23.55 -5.07
N THR A 226 -15.86 -24.49 -5.74
CA THR A 226 -16.51 -25.65 -6.38
C THR A 226 -15.94 -26.94 -5.79
N LEU A 227 -16.63 -28.07 -5.92
CA LEU A 227 -16.06 -29.38 -5.59
C LEU A 227 -15.45 -30.00 -6.84
N ASP A 228 -14.22 -30.50 -6.73
CA ASP A 228 -13.61 -31.33 -7.77
C ASP A 228 -14.45 -32.61 -7.95
N PRO A 229 -14.97 -32.89 -9.17
CA PRO A 229 -15.84 -34.05 -9.40
C PRO A 229 -15.11 -35.40 -9.23
N THR A 230 -13.78 -35.40 -9.27
CA THR A 230 -12.93 -36.59 -9.14
C THR A 230 -12.50 -36.82 -7.69
N THR A 231 -12.03 -35.77 -7.02
CA THR A 231 -11.46 -35.90 -5.67
C THR A 231 -12.46 -35.57 -4.55
N GLY A 232 -13.54 -34.86 -4.87
CA GLY A 232 -14.50 -34.33 -3.89
C GLY A 232 -13.96 -33.17 -3.05
N PHE A 233 -12.73 -32.71 -3.28
CA PHE A 233 -12.13 -31.61 -2.52
C PHE A 233 -12.57 -30.23 -3.03
N PRO A 234 -12.62 -29.22 -2.14
CA PRO A 234 -12.86 -27.84 -2.55
C PRO A 234 -11.76 -27.31 -3.49
N VAL A 235 -12.17 -26.66 -4.57
CA VAL A 235 -11.32 -25.93 -5.51
C VAL A 235 -11.71 -24.45 -5.48
N ALA A 236 -10.73 -23.58 -5.28
CA ALA A 236 -10.92 -22.14 -5.34
C ALA A 236 -10.81 -21.64 -6.79
N ASN A 237 -11.78 -20.83 -7.21
CA ASN A 237 -11.83 -20.19 -8.51
C ASN A 237 -12.00 -18.68 -8.35
N ASN A 238 -11.56 -17.93 -9.36
CA ASN A 238 -11.82 -16.50 -9.47
C ASN A 238 -13.15 -16.28 -10.19
N LEU A 239 -14.12 -15.67 -9.52
CA LEU A 239 -15.41 -15.28 -10.08
C LEU A 239 -15.44 -13.76 -10.32
N GLU A 240 -15.56 -13.35 -11.58
CA GLU A 240 -15.84 -11.95 -11.93
C GLU A 240 -17.33 -11.64 -11.69
N ALA A 241 -17.67 -11.36 -10.43
CA ALA A 241 -19.06 -11.08 -10.05
C ALA A 241 -19.46 -9.63 -10.38
N ARG A 242 -20.74 -9.42 -10.72
CA ARG A 242 -21.29 -8.07 -10.96
C ARG A 242 -21.22 -7.16 -9.73
N GLY A 243 -21.31 -7.73 -8.53
CA GLY A 243 -21.28 -6.98 -7.26
C GLY A 243 -19.92 -6.34 -6.99
N VAL A 244 -18.84 -7.11 -7.08
CA VAL A 244 -17.47 -6.61 -6.87
C VAL A 244 -17.04 -5.61 -7.96
N ASN A 245 -17.70 -5.64 -9.12
CA ASN A 245 -17.43 -4.73 -10.24
C ASN A 245 -18.42 -3.56 -10.35
N ALA A 246 -19.26 -3.33 -9.34
CA ALA A 246 -20.23 -2.23 -9.38
C ALA A 246 -19.54 -0.86 -9.49
N ASN A 247 -19.89 -0.09 -10.52
CA ASN A 247 -19.30 1.22 -10.76
C ASN A 247 -20.01 2.32 -9.96
N ILE A 248 -19.63 2.44 -8.68
CA ILE A 248 -20.22 3.38 -7.71
C ILE A 248 -19.34 4.61 -7.53
N ASN A 249 -18.07 4.40 -7.13
CA ASN A 249 -17.06 5.42 -6.81
C ASN A 249 -15.83 5.32 -7.72
N GLY A 250 -14.98 6.35 -7.68
CA GLY A 250 -13.75 6.46 -8.46
C GLY A 250 -13.96 7.05 -9.85
N VAL A 251 -12.86 7.25 -10.57
CA VAL A 251 -12.86 7.68 -11.98
C VAL A 251 -13.39 6.52 -12.83
N ARG A 252 -14.42 6.77 -13.64
CA ARG A 252 -15.13 5.70 -14.37
C ARG A 252 -14.40 5.21 -15.59
N ASP A 253 -13.60 6.09 -16.20
CA ASP A 253 -12.92 5.86 -17.46
C ASP A 253 -11.58 5.14 -17.27
N ASP A 254 -11.08 5.09 -16.02
CA ASP A 254 -9.86 4.34 -15.69
C ASP A 254 -10.10 2.83 -15.88
N PRO A 255 -9.12 2.09 -16.43
CA PRO A 255 -9.18 0.64 -16.52
C PRO A 255 -9.18 0.01 -15.13
N GLY A 256 -9.61 -1.24 -15.05
CA GLY A 256 -9.61 -1.95 -13.78
C GLY A 256 -8.24 -2.48 -13.40
N GLU A 257 -7.99 -2.57 -12.09
CA GLU A 257 -6.70 -2.94 -11.52
C GLU A 257 -6.26 -4.36 -11.90
N THR A 258 -7.14 -5.35 -11.77
CA THR A 258 -6.85 -6.76 -12.04
C THR A 258 -6.38 -7.03 -13.49
N PRO A 259 -7.11 -6.61 -14.54
CA PRO A 259 -6.64 -6.83 -15.92
C PRO A 259 -5.40 -6.00 -16.26
N THR A 260 -5.25 -4.79 -15.72
CA THR A 260 -4.08 -3.93 -15.93
C THR A 260 -2.80 -4.60 -15.44
N SER A 261 -2.80 -5.11 -14.21
CA SER A 261 -1.61 -5.76 -13.64
C SER A 261 -1.34 -7.15 -14.21
N ALA A 262 -2.35 -7.84 -14.76
CA ALA A 262 -2.16 -9.02 -15.58
C ALA A 262 -1.56 -8.70 -16.97
N GLY A 263 -1.74 -7.47 -17.45
CA GLY A 263 -1.35 -6.97 -18.77
C GLY A 263 0.06 -6.38 -18.88
N CYS A 264 0.95 -6.62 -17.90
CA CYS A 264 2.29 -6.00 -17.84
C CYS A 264 2.27 -4.48 -17.56
N GLU A 265 1.34 -4.00 -16.75
CA GLU A 265 1.30 -2.61 -16.31
C GLU A 265 1.26 -2.52 -14.78
N THR A 266 1.93 -1.54 -14.20
CA THR A 266 1.84 -1.25 -12.77
C THR A 266 0.54 -0.48 -12.52
N ALA A 267 -0.43 -1.15 -11.93
CA ALA A 267 -1.72 -0.56 -11.62
C ALA A 267 -1.61 0.33 -10.36
N VAL A 268 -2.09 1.57 -10.46
CA VAL A 268 -2.07 2.58 -9.39
C VAL A 268 -3.51 3.01 -9.10
N SER A 269 -4.07 2.47 -8.03
CA SER A 269 -5.44 2.74 -7.61
C SER A 269 -5.48 3.71 -6.43
N ILE A 270 -6.30 4.75 -6.53
CA ILE A 270 -6.57 5.68 -5.42
C ILE A 270 -7.86 5.25 -4.72
N PHE A 271 -7.83 5.15 -3.39
CA PHE A 271 -8.98 4.73 -2.59
C PHE A 271 -9.34 5.75 -1.51
N SER A 272 -10.58 5.66 -1.02
CA SER A 272 -11.10 6.42 0.11
C SER A 272 -11.47 5.47 1.25
N VAL A 273 -11.35 5.93 2.50
CA VAL A 273 -11.86 5.25 3.70
C VAL A 273 -13.23 5.79 4.17
N ASP A 274 -13.88 6.62 3.34
CA ASP A 274 -15.30 6.96 3.50
C ASP A 274 -16.17 5.88 2.82
N TYR A 275 -16.66 4.94 3.63
CA TYR A 275 -17.36 3.74 3.18
C TYR A 275 -18.85 3.96 2.88
N ASP A 276 -19.39 5.12 3.22
CA ASP A 276 -20.81 5.37 3.02
C ASP A 276 -21.14 5.35 1.52
N ALA A 277 -22.28 4.73 1.19
CA ALA A 277 -22.76 4.74 -0.19
C ALA A 277 -23.05 6.18 -0.61
N PRO A 278 -22.76 6.57 -1.87
CA PRO A 278 -23.01 7.93 -2.34
C PRO A 278 -24.43 8.38 -2.04
N GLU A 279 -24.58 9.63 -1.60
CA GLU A 279 -25.86 10.19 -1.15
C GLU A 279 -27.01 9.93 -2.14
N ARG A 280 -26.75 10.09 -3.44
CA ARG A 280 -27.72 9.83 -4.52
C ARG A 280 -28.28 8.40 -4.53
N ILE A 281 -27.54 7.43 -4.03
CA ILE A 281 -27.94 6.02 -3.88
C ILE A 281 -28.58 5.80 -2.50
N ALA A 282 -27.94 6.33 -1.45
CA ALA A 282 -28.35 6.11 -0.06
C ALA A 282 -29.70 6.78 0.27
N VAL A 283 -29.91 8.04 -0.11
CA VAL A 283 -31.09 8.84 0.29
C VAL A 283 -32.42 8.22 -0.14
N PRO A 284 -32.61 7.75 -1.39
CA PRO A 284 -33.86 7.09 -1.78
C PRO A 284 -34.16 5.83 -0.96
N ILE A 285 -33.13 5.03 -0.66
CA ILE A 285 -33.26 3.81 0.17
C ILE A 285 -33.65 4.19 1.60
N GLN A 286 -32.93 5.14 2.20
CA GLN A 286 -33.20 5.63 3.55
C GLN A 286 -34.59 6.25 3.67
N ARG A 287 -35.06 7.01 2.67
CA ARG A 287 -36.42 7.58 2.64
C ARG A 287 -37.48 6.50 2.65
N ARG A 288 -37.31 5.45 1.84
CA ARG A 288 -38.22 4.29 1.80
C ARG A 288 -38.23 3.56 3.15
N LEU A 289 -37.06 3.34 3.75
CA LEU A 289 -36.94 2.68 5.06
C LEU A 289 -37.61 3.50 6.17
N ARG A 290 -37.37 4.81 6.24
CA ARG A 290 -37.97 5.69 7.26
C ARG A 290 -39.50 5.72 7.20
N LYS A 291 -40.11 5.61 6.02
CA LYS A 291 -41.57 5.54 5.85
C LYS A 291 -42.13 4.24 6.43
N ASN A 292 -41.45 3.12 6.21
CA ASN A 292 -41.95 1.79 6.57
C ASN A 292 -41.62 1.44 8.03
N ILE A 293 -40.42 1.76 8.51
CA ILE A 293 -40.02 1.50 9.90
C ILE A 293 -40.86 2.32 10.90
N ARG A 294 -41.24 3.56 10.56
CA ARG A 294 -42.13 4.37 11.42
C ARG A 294 -43.60 3.96 11.37
N ALA A 295 -44.02 3.22 10.34
CA ALA A 295 -45.38 2.68 10.26
C ALA A 295 -45.54 1.45 11.16
N ASP A 296 -44.43 0.75 11.44
CA ASP A 296 -44.37 -0.46 12.27
C ASP A 296 -43.89 -0.15 13.70
N ASN A 297 -44.24 1.02 14.26
CA ASN A 297 -44.00 1.25 15.68
C ASN A 297 -44.70 0.16 16.49
N LEU A 298 -43.83 -0.70 17.04
CA LEU A 298 -44.02 -1.68 18.10
C LEU A 298 -45.03 -1.18 19.16
N PRO A 299 -45.82 -2.09 19.75
CA PRO A 299 -46.85 -1.77 20.74
C PRO A 299 -46.35 -0.89 21.90
#